data_AF-A0A7C2QG26-F1
#
_entry.id   AF-A0A7C2QG26-F1
#
_cell.length_a   1.000
_cell.length_b   1.000
_cell.length_c   1.000
_cell.angle_alpha   90.00
_cell.angle_beta   90.00
_cell.angle_gamma   90.00
#
_symmetry.space_group_name_H-M   'P 1'
#
loop_
_entity.id
_entity.type
_entity.pdbx_description
1 polymer ?
#
loop_
_entity_poly.entity_id
_entity_poly.type
_entity_poly.pdbx_seq_one_letter_code
_entity_poly.pdbx_strand_id
1 'polypeptide(L)'
;MRTSLSVGCFCLVLCLNVVIPAGFAQYDAKYDHNNDGVIDALDLLEFQEHWHTVQNLLPTSTPSPTPSMTPTPTHTPPAQTRGRVQGFVTDLSDLPLSGAVVTIGTKTTRSESDGYYDLVDLATGPQRIEAQKPGYEDYRALITVTALTYHDIRMSLPGQCSITILLPGDVPLDMVPIPAGSLMMGSTDDSSWSWCYPCEQPVHQVAINNVFYMGKTEITQAQWLAVMESWPGTPPSSTYGQGDNYPAYSISWDDCQNFIAALNQLGQGTFRLPSEAEWEYACRAGTTTRFSFGDSNCSPGESTSCDLDNYAWWFGNSGDYGSADYGSKPVGGKLPNAFGLYDMHGNVYEWCQDYWHDGYSGAPSDGIAWELPASSARVCRGNYWHGSAIGCRSAARYNSSPDFRHSSTGFRVVRTP
;
A
#
# COMPACT_ATOMS: atom_id res chain seq x y z
N MET A 1 36.14 21.29 38.22
CA MET A 1 36.20 22.23 37.07
C MET A 1 34.88 22.14 36.32
N ARG A 2 34.44 23.27 35.75
CA ARG A 2 33.04 23.61 35.45
C ARG A 2 32.35 22.72 34.40
N THR A 3 31.04 22.60 34.59
CA THR A 3 29.96 22.09 33.73
C THR A 3 29.76 22.87 32.43
N SER A 4 29.30 22.21 31.35
CA SER A 4 28.53 22.81 30.26
C SER A 4 27.93 21.74 29.32
N LEU A 5 26.60 21.66 29.26
CA LEU A 5 25.79 21.12 28.15
C LEU A 5 25.33 22.30 27.29
N SER A 6 25.24 22.13 25.97
CA SER A 6 24.45 23.02 25.10
C SER A 6 23.98 22.33 23.82
N VAL A 7 22.70 22.56 23.54
CA VAL A 7 21.88 22.18 22.39
C VAL A 7 22.17 23.13 21.21
N GLY A 8 22.05 22.66 19.96
CA GLY A 8 22.17 23.47 18.74
C GLY A 8 20.88 23.44 17.92
N CYS A 9 20.42 24.62 17.47
CA CYS A 9 19.24 24.82 16.63
C CYS A 9 19.60 25.72 15.43
N PHE A 10 18.93 25.45 14.31
CA PHE A 10 19.06 26.01 12.94
C PHE A 10 18.90 27.54 12.82
N CYS A 11 19.49 28.15 11.78
CA CYS A 11 18.75 29.03 10.85
C CYS A 11 19.49 29.42 9.55
N LEU A 12 18.65 29.64 8.54
CA LEU A 12 18.84 29.89 7.11
C LEU A 12 18.96 31.42 6.83
N VAL A 13 19.70 31.86 5.80
CA VAL A 13 19.65 33.25 5.30
C VAL A 13 19.55 33.30 3.77
N LEU A 14 18.54 34.02 3.29
CA LEU A 14 18.29 34.43 1.91
C LEU A 14 19.25 35.55 1.46
N CYS A 15 19.71 35.50 0.20
CA CYS A 15 20.33 36.64 -0.50
C CYS A 15 19.29 37.37 -1.38
N LEU A 16 19.10 38.67 -1.14
CA LEU A 16 18.49 39.61 -2.08
C LEU A 16 19.59 40.37 -2.84
N ASN A 17 19.36 40.56 -4.15
CA ASN A 17 20.25 41.22 -5.10
C ASN A 17 20.39 42.73 -4.85
N VAL A 18 21.62 43.25 -4.87
CA VAL A 18 21.90 44.68 -5.08
C VAL A 18 22.77 44.84 -6.33
N VAL A 19 22.27 45.67 -7.24
CA VAL A 19 22.93 46.13 -8.47
C VAL A 19 23.80 47.35 -8.13
N ILE A 20 25.09 47.33 -8.47
CA ILE A 20 26.02 48.48 -8.33
C ILE A 20 26.34 49.03 -9.73
N PRO A 21 26.18 50.35 -10.00
CA PRO A 21 26.58 50.98 -11.27
C PRO A 21 28.11 51.10 -11.43
N ALA A 22 28.54 51.09 -12.70
CA ALA A 22 29.93 51.01 -13.15
C ALA A 22 30.87 52.09 -12.61
N GLY A 23 32.08 51.68 -12.20
CA GLY A 23 33.22 52.59 -12.11
C GLY A 23 34.19 52.39 -10.95
N PHE A 24 34.49 51.19 -10.47
CA PHE A 24 35.73 50.96 -9.71
C PHE A 24 36.29 49.55 -9.98
N ALA A 25 37.61 49.52 -10.10
CA ALA A 25 38.40 48.46 -10.71
C ALA A 25 38.50 47.17 -9.88
N GLN A 26 38.75 46.08 -10.61
CA GLN A 26 39.16 44.74 -10.15
C GLN A 26 39.98 44.75 -8.85
N TYR A 27 39.55 43.92 -7.89
CA TYR A 27 40.45 43.33 -6.92
C TYR A 27 40.20 41.83 -6.86
N ASP A 28 41.00 41.08 -7.62
CA ASP A 28 41.17 39.64 -7.46
C ASP A 28 42.02 39.41 -6.20
N ALA A 29 41.46 38.71 -5.21
CA ALA A 29 42.26 38.10 -4.14
C ALA A 29 41.83 36.64 -3.98
N LYS A 30 42.81 35.77 -4.24
CA LYS A 30 42.76 34.30 -4.12
C LYS A 30 42.62 33.86 -2.65
N TYR A 31 42.00 32.68 -2.49
CA TYR A 31 42.16 31.66 -1.41
C TYR A 31 43.42 31.85 -0.52
N ASP A 32 43.41 31.62 0.79
CA ASP A 32 42.99 30.37 1.44
C ASP A 32 42.93 30.48 3.00
N HIS A 33 42.06 29.64 3.58
CA HIS A 33 41.88 29.13 4.95
C HIS A 33 42.34 29.96 6.18
N ASN A 34 41.35 30.55 6.87
CA ASN A 34 41.47 31.09 8.22
C ASN A 34 40.64 30.32 9.26
N ASN A 35 41.24 30.32 10.45
CA ASN A 35 40.91 29.71 11.72
C ASN A 35 39.79 30.49 12.47
N ASP A 36 39.04 29.78 13.32
CA ASP A 36 38.43 30.15 14.62
C ASP A 36 37.78 31.55 14.88
N GLY A 37 36.49 31.55 15.26
CA GLY A 37 35.99 32.30 16.45
C GLY A 37 35.27 33.66 16.29
N VAL A 38 33.95 33.65 16.52
CA VAL A 38 33.01 34.65 17.14
C VAL A 38 33.44 36.13 17.36
N ILE A 39 32.62 37.08 16.87
CA ILE A 39 32.33 38.43 17.43
C ILE A 39 30.84 38.73 17.09
N ASP A 40 29.88 38.75 18.01
CA ASP A 40 29.43 39.73 19.04
C ASP A 40 28.56 40.90 18.52
N ALA A 41 27.46 41.12 19.24
CA ALA A 41 26.30 41.93 18.89
C ALA A 41 26.45 43.38 19.38
N LEU A 42 26.88 44.25 18.49
CA LEU A 42 26.70 45.70 18.57
C LEU A 42 26.69 46.22 17.12
N ASP A 43 25.60 46.89 16.75
CA ASP A 43 25.39 47.76 15.56
C ASP A 43 23.95 47.71 15.01
N LEU A 44 23.02 47.13 15.77
CA LEU A 44 21.57 47.23 15.53
C LEU A 44 20.90 48.47 16.14
N LEU A 45 21.64 49.56 16.40
CA LEU A 45 21.13 50.73 17.15
C LEU A 45 21.50 52.13 16.62
N GLU A 46 21.94 52.28 15.35
CA GLU A 46 22.25 53.61 14.78
C GLU A 46 21.62 53.92 13.42
N PHE A 47 20.63 53.16 12.95
CA PHE A 47 19.94 53.46 11.67
C PHE A 47 18.48 53.92 11.79
N GLN A 48 17.95 54.09 13.01
CA GLN A 48 16.53 54.37 13.24
C GLN A 48 16.15 55.80 13.69
N GLU A 49 17.07 56.78 13.68
CA GLU A 49 16.74 58.17 14.11
C GLU A 49 17.03 59.33 13.13
N HIS A 50 17.44 59.08 11.88
CA HIS A 50 17.85 60.16 10.97
C HIS A 50 16.92 60.47 9.78
N TRP A 51 15.63 60.10 9.82
CA TRP A 51 14.69 60.40 8.72
C TRP A 51 13.58 61.41 9.04
N HIS A 52 13.61 62.10 10.20
CA HIS A 52 12.57 63.08 10.56
C HIS A 52 12.95 64.56 10.46
N THR A 53 14.10 64.93 9.87
CA THR A 53 14.52 66.35 9.88
C THR A 53 15.15 66.84 8.57
N VAL A 54 14.50 66.66 7.42
CA VAL A 54 14.72 67.54 6.25
C VAL A 54 13.41 67.70 5.45
N GLN A 55 12.42 68.36 6.05
CA GLN A 55 11.42 69.13 5.31
C GLN A 55 11.63 70.61 5.63
N ASN A 56 11.56 71.45 4.59
CA ASN A 56 11.43 72.92 4.60
C ASN A 56 12.68 73.75 4.24
N LEU A 57 12.99 73.84 2.93
CA LEU A 57 13.38 75.10 2.27
C LEU A 57 12.80 75.12 0.83
N LEU A 58 11.98 76.15 0.55
CA LEU A 58 11.10 76.47 -0.60
C LEU A 58 11.86 76.74 -1.94
N PRO A 59 11.24 76.90 -3.16
CA PRO A 59 9.96 77.59 -3.40
C PRO A 59 9.01 77.12 -4.53
N THR A 60 7.87 77.81 -4.51
CA THR A 60 6.61 77.73 -5.26
C THR A 60 6.69 78.12 -6.75
N SER A 61 6.00 77.37 -7.62
CA SER A 61 5.57 77.85 -8.94
C SER A 61 4.14 77.37 -9.27
N THR A 62 3.29 78.32 -9.62
CA THR A 62 1.89 78.20 -10.08
C THR A 62 1.75 77.60 -11.48
N PRO A 63 0.69 76.81 -11.77
CA PRO A 63 0.22 76.59 -13.14
C PRO A 63 -1.21 77.12 -13.40
N SER A 64 -1.43 77.63 -14.61
CA SER A 64 -2.72 78.05 -15.21
C SER A 64 -3.50 76.85 -15.83
N PRO A 65 -4.78 77.01 -16.25
CA PRO A 65 -5.79 75.95 -16.04
C PRO A 65 -6.31 75.16 -17.27
N THR A 66 -6.75 73.92 -17.00
CA THR A 66 -7.82 73.05 -17.62
C THR A 66 -7.70 72.55 -19.09
N PRO A 67 -8.29 71.37 -19.48
CA PRO A 67 -9.65 70.93 -19.14
C PRO A 67 -9.88 69.45 -18.73
N SER A 68 -10.74 69.31 -17.71
CA SER A 68 -11.90 68.42 -17.59
C SER A 68 -11.87 67.02 -18.23
N MET A 69 -11.77 65.99 -17.38
CA MET A 69 -12.55 64.76 -17.54
C MET A 69 -13.23 64.36 -16.22
N THR A 70 -14.45 63.85 -16.39
CA THR A 70 -15.57 63.58 -15.47
C THR A 70 -15.25 62.53 -14.37
N PRO A 71 -16.06 62.43 -13.30
CA PRO A 71 -15.65 61.94 -11.99
C PRO A 71 -15.60 60.41 -11.89
N THR A 72 -14.62 59.91 -11.16
CA THR A 72 -14.64 58.54 -10.63
C THR A 72 -15.52 58.50 -9.37
N PRO A 73 -16.59 57.69 -9.33
CA PRO A 73 -17.21 57.35 -8.07
C PRO A 73 -16.32 56.32 -7.35
N THR A 74 -15.70 56.73 -6.26
CA THR A 74 -15.06 55.79 -5.33
C THR A 74 -16.17 55.05 -4.60
N HIS A 75 -16.55 53.88 -5.11
CA HIS A 75 -17.22 52.88 -4.28
C HIS A 75 -16.26 52.46 -3.17
N THR A 76 -16.73 52.51 -1.93
CA THR A 76 -16.09 51.94 -0.73
C THR A 76 -15.56 50.53 -1.05
N PRO A 77 -14.31 50.16 -0.71
CA PRO A 77 -13.96 48.75 -0.80
C PRO A 77 -14.85 48.01 0.20
N PRO A 78 -15.69 47.04 -0.21
CA PRO A 78 -16.23 46.13 0.77
C PRO A 78 -15.03 45.46 1.40
N ALA A 79 -14.97 45.46 2.74
CA ALA A 79 -14.12 44.53 3.47
C ALA A 79 -14.50 43.13 2.99
N GLN A 80 -13.77 42.61 2.00
CA GLN A 80 -13.88 41.22 1.63
C GLN A 80 -13.30 40.47 2.83
N THR A 81 -14.16 40.03 3.74
CA THR A 81 -13.90 38.94 4.67
C THR A 81 -13.59 37.71 3.83
N ARG A 82 -12.39 37.67 3.26
CA ARG A 82 -11.99 36.56 2.43
C ARG A 82 -11.69 35.40 3.36
N GLY A 83 -12.20 34.23 3.00
CA GLY A 83 -12.02 33.04 3.77
C GLY A 83 -10.64 32.43 3.57
N ARG A 84 -10.29 31.55 4.50
CA ARG A 84 -9.05 30.77 4.49
C ARG A 84 -9.37 29.30 4.73
N VAL A 85 -8.74 28.41 3.98
CA VAL A 85 -8.81 26.95 4.18
C VAL A 85 -7.39 26.43 4.29
N GLN A 86 -7.09 25.71 5.37
CA GLN A 86 -5.79 25.07 5.58
C GLN A 86 -5.95 23.64 6.11
N GLY A 87 -4.94 22.81 5.93
CA GLY A 87 -4.95 21.41 6.39
C GLY A 87 -3.79 20.63 5.80
N PHE A 88 -3.87 19.31 5.87
CA PHE A 88 -2.84 18.41 5.37
C PHE A 88 -3.35 17.53 4.24
N VAL A 89 -2.49 17.22 3.27
CA VAL A 89 -2.70 16.18 2.27
C VAL A 89 -1.86 14.97 2.64
N THR A 90 -2.50 13.82 2.85
CA THR A 90 -1.84 12.54 3.20
C THR A 90 -2.32 11.40 2.31
N ASP A 91 -1.62 10.27 2.32
CA ASP A 91 -2.17 9.00 1.82
C ASP A 91 -3.10 8.35 2.88
N LEU A 92 -3.65 7.17 2.58
CA LEU A 92 -4.48 6.40 3.51
C LEU A 92 -3.71 5.87 4.73
N SER A 93 -2.38 5.89 4.70
CA SER A 93 -1.49 5.49 5.80
C SER A 93 -1.06 6.69 6.66
N ASP A 94 -1.69 7.86 6.48
CA ASP A 94 -1.38 9.13 7.13
C ASP A 94 0.05 9.66 6.81
N LEU A 95 0.68 9.18 5.74
CA LEU A 95 1.95 9.74 5.25
C LEU A 95 1.72 11.05 4.49
N PRO A 96 2.48 12.12 4.77
CA PRO A 96 2.30 13.40 4.11
C PRO A 96 2.63 13.34 2.61
N LEU A 97 1.73 13.88 1.79
CA LEU A 97 1.89 13.96 0.34
C LEU A 97 2.32 15.35 -0.06
N SER A 98 3.61 15.48 -0.39
CA SER A 98 4.16 16.73 -0.90
C SER A 98 3.82 16.98 -2.37
N GLY A 99 3.55 18.24 -2.71
CA GLY A 99 3.32 18.71 -4.08
C GLY A 99 1.95 18.36 -4.67
N ALA A 100 1.01 17.89 -3.85
CA ALA A 100 -0.38 17.69 -4.25
C ALA A 100 -1.04 19.04 -4.54
N VAL A 101 -1.71 19.16 -5.68
CA VAL A 101 -2.37 20.38 -6.14
C VAL A 101 -3.76 20.46 -5.52
N VAL A 102 -3.99 21.42 -4.63
CA VAL A 102 -5.30 21.63 -3.99
C VAL A 102 -5.96 22.86 -4.59
N THR A 103 -7.22 22.73 -5.03
CA THR A 103 -7.97 23.78 -5.73
C THR A 103 -9.33 24.02 -5.08
N ILE A 104 -9.68 25.30 -4.86
CA ILE A 104 -11.01 25.75 -4.44
C ILE A 104 -11.42 26.92 -5.33
N GLY A 105 -12.47 26.73 -6.13
CA GLY A 105 -12.88 27.71 -7.14
C GLY A 105 -11.75 27.94 -8.17
N THR A 106 -11.25 29.16 -8.26
CA THR A 106 -10.12 29.53 -9.14
C THR A 106 -8.77 29.62 -8.41
N LYS A 107 -8.75 29.38 -7.10
CA LYS A 107 -7.54 29.45 -6.26
C LYS A 107 -6.93 28.06 -6.15
N THR A 108 -5.62 27.97 -6.32
CA THR A 108 -4.87 26.71 -6.28
C THR A 108 -3.60 26.90 -5.48
N THR A 109 -3.22 25.88 -4.70
CA THR A 109 -1.95 25.78 -3.97
C THR A 109 -1.34 24.39 -4.14
N ARG A 110 -0.12 24.19 -3.65
CA ARG A 110 0.52 22.87 -3.56
C ARG A 110 0.85 22.58 -2.10
N SER A 111 0.67 21.33 -1.68
CA SER A 111 1.08 20.90 -0.36
C SER A 111 2.61 20.91 -0.19
N GLU A 112 3.06 21.26 1.00
CA GLU A 112 4.46 21.34 1.42
C GLU A 112 5.06 19.95 1.70
N SER A 113 6.31 19.87 2.12
CA SER A 113 7.01 18.60 2.39
C SER A 113 6.37 17.77 3.50
N ASP A 114 5.71 18.42 4.46
CA ASP A 114 4.95 17.82 5.55
C ASP A 114 3.47 17.61 5.19
N GLY A 115 3.09 17.82 3.93
CA GLY A 115 1.72 17.69 3.44
C GLY A 115 0.84 18.91 3.71
N TYR A 116 1.33 19.92 4.42
CA TYR A 116 0.54 21.11 4.76
C TYR A 116 0.15 21.90 3.51
N TYR A 117 -1.08 22.41 3.46
CA TYR A 117 -1.52 23.35 2.43
C TYR A 117 -2.33 24.50 3.05
N ASP A 118 -2.25 25.66 2.43
CA ASP A 118 -3.01 26.85 2.82
C ASP A 118 -3.53 27.61 1.59
N LEU A 119 -4.83 27.92 1.61
CA LEU A 119 -5.53 28.71 0.61
C LEU A 119 -6.22 29.88 1.29
N VAL A 120 -5.67 31.07 1.08
CA VAL A 120 -6.25 32.34 1.54
C VAL A 120 -7.05 33.01 0.43
N ASP A 121 -7.71 34.11 0.78
CA ASP A 121 -8.39 34.98 -0.17
C ASP A 121 -9.58 34.34 -0.91
N LEU A 122 -10.25 33.39 -0.25
CA LEU A 122 -11.38 32.63 -0.80
C LEU A 122 -12.72 33.35 -0.63
N ALA A 123 -13.68 33.07 -1.50
CA ALA A 123 -15.07 33.47 -1.26
C ALA A 123 -15.66 32.64 -0.10
N THR A 124 -16.29 33.30 0.87
CA THR A 124 -16.95 32.61 1.99
C THR A 124 -18.26 31.96 1.55
N GLY A 125 -18.60 30.82 2.16
CA GLY A 125 -19.78 30.01 1.84
C GLY A 125 -19.43 28.62 1.29
N PRO A 126 -20.43 27.84 0.82
CA PRO A 126 -20.20 26.51 0.27
C PRO A 126 -19.33 26.57 -1.00
N GLN A 127 -18.27 25.78 -1.04
CA GLN A 127 -17.33 25.66 -2.16
C GLN A 127 -16.96 24.20 -2.38
N ARG A 128 -16.56 23.86 -3.61
CA ARG A 128 -15.97 22.56 -3.92
C ARG A 128 -14.45 22.65 -3.74
N ILE A 129 -13.89 21.68 -3.05
CA ILE A 129 -12.46 21.45 -2.94
C ILE A 129 -12.07 20.22 -3.76
N GLU A 130 -10.94 20.31 -4.45
CA GLU A 130 -10.35 19.24 -5.23
C GLU A 130 -8.87 19.12 -4.90
N ALA A 131 -8.34 17.89 -4.87
CA ALA A 131 -6.92 17.68 -4.83
C ALA A 131 -6.45 16.64 -5.84
N GLN A 132 -5.32 16.92 -6.47
CA GLN A 132 -4.71 16.07 -7.49
C GLN A 132 -3.23 15.88 -7.19
N LYS A 133 -2.79 14.65 -7.19
CA LYS A 133 -1.38 14.29 -7.04
C LYS A 133 -1.09 13.17 -8.03
N PRO A 134 -0.11 13.31 -8.93
CA PRO A 134 0.29 12.20 -9.78
C PRO A 134 0.60 10.96 -8.93
N GLY A 135 -0.04 9.84 -9.26
CA GLY A 135 0.03 8.58 -8.52
C GLY A 135 -1.09 8.32 -7.51
N TYR A 136 -2.07 9.21 -7.38
CA TYR A 136 -3.21 9.09 -6.47
C TYR A 136 -4.53 9.38 -7.20
N GLU A 137 -5.64 8.82 -6.71
CA GLU A 137 -6.97 9.15 -7.21
C GLU A 137 -7.34 10.62 -6.86
N ASP A 138 -8.05 11.28 -7.77
CA ASP A 138 -8.52 12.64 -7.59
C ASP A 138 -9.46 12.74 -6.38
N TYR A 139 -9.11 13.58 -5.40
CA TYR A 139 -9.97 13.86 -4.25
C TYR A 139 -10.96 14.99 -4.58
N ARG A 140 -12.23 14.85 -4.18
CA ARG A 140 -13.30 15.82 -4.45
C ARG A 140 -14.28 15.89 -3.28
N ALA A 141 -14.54 17.08 -2.73
CA ALA A 141 -15.52 17.27 -1.64
C ALA A 141 -16.21 18.65 -1.68
N LEU A 142 -17.32 18.81 -0.96
CA LEU A 142 -17.96 20.10 -0.67
C LEU A 142 -17.61 20.55 0.74
N ILE A 143 -17.19 21.81 0.91
CA ILE A 143 -16.81 22.42 2.19
C ILE A 143 -17.50 23.78 2.37
N THR A 144 -17.60 24.28 3.60
CA THR A 144 -18.02 25.65 3.89
C THR A 144 -16.83 26.51 4.27
N VAL A 145 -16.52 27.51 3.45
CA VAL A 145 -15.41 28.43 3.66
C VAL A 145 -15.85 29.56 4.59
N THR A 146 -15.16 29.73 5.72
CA THR A 146 -15.36 30.83 6.68
C THR A 146 -14.10 31.68 6.78
N ALA A 147 -14.02 32.59 7.76
CA ALA A 147 -12.78 33.34 8.04
C ALA A 147 -11.57 32.41 8.26
N LEU A 148 -11.79 31.21 8.81
CA LEU A 148 -10.79 30.14 8.88
C LEU A 148 -11.49 28.77 8.94
N THR A 149 -11.18 27.91 7.98
CA THR A 149 -11.67 26.53 7.89
C THR A 149 -10.46 25.59 7.88
N TYR A 150 -10.53 24.50 8.67
CA TYR A 150 -9.55 23.41 8.61
C TYR A 150 -10.15 22.22 7.85
N HIS A 151 -9.42 21.63 6.92
CA HIS A 151 -9.87 20.48 6.14
C HIS A 151 -8.69 19.62 5.71
N ASP A 152 -8.66 18.36 6.14
CA ASP A 152 -7.61 17.42 5.73
C ASP A 152 -8.06 16.58 4.53
N ILE A 153 -7.12 16.25 3.66
CA ILE A 153 -7.32 15.52 2.42
C ILE A 153 -6.55 14.21 2.50
N ARG A 154 -7.27 13.08 2.42
CA ARG A 154 -6.67 11.76 2.34
C ARG A 154 -6.84 11.23 0.93
N MET A 155 -5.73 11.07 0.20
CA MET A 155 -5.74 10.58 -1.17
C MET A 155 -5.45 9.08 -1.19
N SER A 156 -6.30 8.32 -1.88
CA SER A 156 -6.05 6.90 -2.17
C SER A 156 -5.03 6.77 -3.30
N LEU A 157 -4.12 5.80 -3.18
CA LEU A 157 -3.50 5.23 -4.38
C LEU A 157 -4.61 4.66 -5.25
N PRO A 158 -4.44 4.56 -6.58
CA PRO A 158 -5.39 3.86 -7.45
C PRO A 158 -5.58 2.43 -6.95
N GLY A 159 -6.66 2.23 -6.20
CA GLY A 159 -7.09 0.98 -5.59
C GLY A 159 -6.31 0.38 -4.40
N GLN A 160 -6.87 -0.07 -3.26
CA GLN A 160 -8.27 -0.40 -2.87
C GLN A 160 -9.21 -0.92 -3.98
N CYS A 161 -8.66 -1.23 -5.14
CA CYS A 161 -9.26 -1.69 -6.37
C CYS A 161 -8.27 -2.77 -6.80
N SER A 162 -8.77 -3.96 -7.04
CA SER A 162 -7.96 -5.01 -7.63
C SER A 162 -7.22 -4.48 -8.86
N ILE A 163 -5.95 -4.84 -9.02
CA ILE A 163 -5.23 -4.60 -10.26
C ILE A 163 -5.41 -5.81 -11.15
N THR A 164 -5.52 -5.61 -12.46
CA THR A 164 -5.52 -6.70 -13.44
C THR A 164 -4.22 -6.61 -14.23
N ILE A 165 -3.41 -7.64 -14.13
CA ILE A 165 -2.22 -7.83 -14.97
C ILE A 165 -2.65 -8.61 -16.20
N LEU A 166 -2.35 -8.11 -17.41
CA LEU A 166 -2.64 -8.83 -18.63
C LEU A 166 -1.46 -9.72 -18.99
N LEU A 167 -1.68 -11.03 -18.93
CA LEU A 167 -0.73 -12.05 -19.38
C LEU A 167 -0.81 -12.18 -20.92
N PRO A 168 0.13 -12.90 -21.57
CA PRO A 168 0.07 -13.10 -23.02
C PRO A 168 -1.29 -13.64 -23.48
N GLY A 169 -1.79 -13.10 -24.60
CA GLY A 169 -3.13 -13.41 -25.09
C GLY A 169 -4.26 -12.71 -24.33
N ASP A 170 -3.96 -11.59 -23.65
CA ASP A 170 -4.93 -10.78 -22.88
C ASP A 170 -5.63 -11.56 -21.76
N VAL A 171 -4.97 -12.59 -21.22
CA VAL A 171 -5.49 -13.39 -20.11
C VAL A 171 -5.34 -12.60 -18.81
N PRO A 172 -6.44 -12.28 -18.09
CA PRO A 172 -6.38 -11.44 -16.90
C PRO A 172 -5.86 -12.21 -15.69
N LEU A 173 -4.97 -11.58 -14.93
CA LEU A 173 -4.55 -11.96 -13.59
C LEU A 173 -4.95 -10.85 -12.62
N ASP A 174 -6.09 -11.03 -11.96
CA ASP A 174 -6.58 -10.11 -10.94
C ASP A 174 -5.83 -10.29 -9.62
N MET A 175 -5.34 -9.20 -9.06
CA MET A 175 -4.66 -9.17 -7.77
C MET A 175 -5.29 -8.17 -6.83
N VAL A 176 -5.34 -8.52 -5.56
CA VAL A 176 -5.98 -7.78 -4.48
C VAL A 176 -4.88 -7.18 -3.58
N PRO A 177 -4.97 -5.90 -3.19
CA PRO A 177 -4.04 -5.32 -2.24
C PRO A 177 -4.27 -5.90 -0.84
N ILE A 178 -3.20 -6.35 -0.20
CA ILE A 178 -3.17 -6.86 1.16
C ILE A 178 -2.50 -5.80 2.04
N PRO A 179 -3.23 -5.19 3.00
CA PRO A 179 -2.72 -4.08 3.78
C PRO A 179 -1.63 -4.53 4.75
N ALA A 180 -0.70 -3.64 5.07
CA ALA A 180 0.22 -3.85 6.19
C ALA A 180 -0.56 -4.05 7.50
N GLY A 181 0.00 -4.85 8.41
CA GLY A 181 -0.67 -5.19 9.67
C GLY A 181 0.07 -6.28 10.44
N SER A 182 -0.62 -6.96 11.33
CA SER A 182 -0.04 -8.06 12.11
C SER A 182 -1.04 -9.18 12.37
N LEU A 183 -0.55 -10.40 12.52
CA LEU A 183 -1.32 -11.56 12.97
C LEU A 183 -0.67 -12.25 14.16
N MET A 184 -1.50 -12.96 14.92
CA MET A 184 -1.05 -14.08 15.75
C MET A 184 -1.07 -15.34 14.89
N MET A 185 0.08 -15.74 14.37
CA MET A 185 0.26 -16.89 13.48
C MET A 185 0.31 -18.20 14.27
N GLY A 186 -0.31 -19.25 13.74
CA GLY A 186 -0.48 -20.55 14.39
C GLY A 186 -1.88 -20.77 14.96
N SER A 187 -2.05 -21.77 15.82
CA SER A 187 -3.36 -22.16 16.36
C SER A 187 -3.41 -22.21 17.89
N THR A 188 -4.54 -21.80 18.46
CA THR A 188 -4.89 -22.09 19.87
C THR A 188 -6.03 -23.11 19.99
N ASP A 189 -6.40 -23.73 18.87
CA ASP A 189 -7.49 -24.70 18.80
C ASP A 189 -7.20 -25.94 19.66
N ASP A 190 -8.27 -26.65 20.01
CA ASP A 190 -8.14 -28.01 20.55
C ASP A 190 -7.37 -28.92 19.56
N SER A 191 -6.56 -29.82 20.10
CA SER A 191 -5.83 -30.81 19.32
C SER A 191 -6.69 -31.64 18.36
N SER A 192 -8.00 -31.82 18.63
CA SER A 192 -8.94 -32.49 17.73
C SER A 192 -9.08 -31.78 16.38
N TRP A 193 -8.80 -30.48 16.33
CA TRP A 193 -8.85 -29.68 15.11
C TRP A 193 -7.53 -29.64 14.36
N SER A 194 -6.49 -30.30 14.84
CA SER A 194 -5.21 -30.33 14.14
C SER A 194 -4.76 -31.76 13.88
N TRP A 195 -4.44 -32.04 12.62
CA TRP A 195 -3.77 -33.29 12.25
C TRP A 195 -2.27 -33.26 12.62
N CYS A 196 -1.72 -32.07 12.88
CA CYS A 196 -0.33 -31.83 13.23
C CYS A 196 -0.25 -30.69 14.26
N TYR A 197 -0.76 -30.96 15.47
CA TYR A 197 -0.82 -29.93 16.51
C TYR A 197 0.55 -29.26 16.78
N PRO A 198 1.69 -29.99 16.85
CA PRO A 198 2.99 -29.37 17.10
C PRO A 198 3.45 -28.40 16.00
N CYS A 199 3.09 -28.62 14.73
CA CYS A 199 3.56 -27.75 13.65
C CYS A 199 2.83 -26.43 13.57
N GLU A 200 1.69 -26.28 14.26
CA GLU A 200 0.96 -25.03 14.38
C GLU A 200 1.35 -24.22 15.64
N GLN A 201 2.38 -24.68 16.37
CA GLN A 201 2.85 -24.10 17.64
C GLN A 201 4.30 -23.60 17.55
N PRO A 202 4.70 -22.64 18.40
CA PRO A 202 3.84 -21.82 19.23
C PRO A 202 3.10 -20.75 18.42
N VAL A 203 1.98 -20.29 18.96
CA VAL A 203 1.37 -19.06 18.47
C VAL A 203 2.31 -17.88 18.72
N HIS A 204 2.59 -17.10 17.69
CA HIS A 204 3.55 -16.00 17.74
C HIS A 204 3.07 -14.82 16.89
N GLN A 205 3.52 -13.61 17.24
CA GLN A 205 3.16 -12.42 16.50
C GLN A 205 4.04 -12.27 15.26
N VAL A 206 3.42 -12.00 14.12
CA VAL A 206 4.11 -11.67 12.86
C VAL A 206 3.60 -10.33 12.34
N ALA A 207 4.51 -9.45 11.92
CA ALA A 207 4.21 -8.16 11.32
C ALA A 207 4.40 -8.24 9.80
N ILE A 208 3.35 -7.88 9.05
CA ILE A 208 3.39 -7.65 7.61
C ILE A 208 3.63 -6.14 7.42
N ASN A 209 4.90 -5.78 7.21
CA ASN A 209 5.33 -4.38 7.27
C ASN A 209 4.95 -3.54 6.05
N ASN A 210 4.68 -4.18 4.91
CA ASN A 210 4.43 -3.49 3.65
C ASN A 210 3.14 -4.00 3.01
N VAL A 211 2.45 -3.11 2.30
CA VAL A 211 1.39 -3.51 1.39
C VAL A 211 2.00 -4.34 0.26
N PHE A 212 1.33 -5.43 -0.10
CA PHE A 212 1.64 -6.23 -1.28
C PHE A 212 0.34 -6.60 -1.98
N TYR A 213 0.41 -7.08 -3.22
CA TYR A 213 -0.76 -7.61 -3.93
C TYR A 213 -0.72 -9.12 -3.90
N MET A 214 -1.86 -9.78 -3.71
CA MET A 214 -1.99 -11.24 -3.81
C MET A 214 -2.99 -11.58 -4.92
N GLY A 215 -2.72 -12.65 -5.67
CA GLY A 215 -3.67 -13.19 -6.64
C GLY A 215 -5.04 -13.40 -5.98
N LYS A 216 -6.08 -12.84 -6.60
CA LYS A 216 -7.47 -12.91 -6.10
C LYS A 216 -7.93 -14.36 -5.88
N THR A 217 -7.42 -15.24 -6.72
CA THR A 217 -7.61 -16.70 -6.74
C THR A 217 -6.25 -17.40 -6.89
N GLU A 218 -6.24 -18.73 -6.89
CA GLU A 218 -5.11 -19.50 -7.42
C GLU A 218 -4.85 -19.16 -8.90
N ILE A 219 -3.61 -19.42 -9.35
CA ILE A 219 -3.27 -19.35 -10.77
C ILE A 219 -4.12 -20.35 -11.55
N THR A 220 -4.79 -19.89 -12.60
CA THR A 220 -5.67 -20.73 -13.41
C THR A 220 -4.92 -21.49 -14.51
N GLN A 221 -5.55 -22.51 -15.08
CA GLN A 221 -5.00 -23.27 -16.20
C GLN A 221 -4.73 -22.38 -17.41
N ALA A 222 -5.61 -21.41 -17.71
CA ALA A 222 -5.38 -20.43 -18.77
C ALA A 222 -4.20 -19.50 -18.46
N GLN A 223 -4.09 -19.01 -17.22
CA GLN A 223 -2.97 -18.15 -16.81
C GLN A 223 -1.63 -18.90 -16.86
N TRP A 224 -1.61 -20.17 -16.45
CA TRP A 224 -0.45 -21.05 -16.60
C TRP A 224 -0.03 -21.15 -18.07
N LEU A 225 -0.95 -21.56 -18.94
CA LEU A 225 -0.67 -21.77 -20.36
C LEU A 225 -0.31 -20.48 -21.09
N ALA A 226 -0.85 -19.34 -20.67
CA ALA A 226 -0.48 -18.03 -21.21
C ALA A 226 1.00 -17.68 -20.99
N VAL A 227 1.56 -18.09 -19.85
CA VAL A 227 2.96 -17.76 -19.48
C VAL A 227 3.94 -18.86 -19.91
N MET A 228 3.54 -20.13 -19.76
CA MET A 228 4.44 -21.28 -19.91
C MET A 228 4.26 -22.05 -21.22
N GLU A 229 3.21 -21.76 -21.98
CA GLU A 229 2.84 -22.38 -23.27
C GLU A 229 2.59 -23.91 -23.24
N SER A 230 2.98 -24.60 -22.17
CA SER A 230 2.92 -26.05 -22.01
C SER A 230 2.81 -26.46 -20.55
N TRP A 231 2.41 -27.71 -20.30
CA TRP A 231 2.36 -28.28 -18.96
C TRP A 231 3.68 -29.00 -18.65
N PRO A 232 4.26 -28.85 -17.44
CA PRO A 232 5.56 -29.44 -17.09
C PRO A 232 5.51 -30.98 -16.91
N GLY A 233 4.32 -31.58 -16.93
CA GLY A 233 4.10 -33.01 -16.73
C GLY A 233 2.74 -33.44 -17.27
N THR A 234 2.00 -34.25 -16.51
CA THR A 234 0.63 -34.65 -16.89
C THR A 234 -0.29 -33.44 -16.87
N PRO A 235 -0.90 -33.06 -18.01
CA PRO A 235 -1.81 -31.92 -18.07
C PRO A 235 -3.10 -32.20 -17.30
N PRO A 236 -3.90 -31.16 -17.01
CA PRO A 236 -5.21 -31.31 -16.40
C PRO A 236 -6.11 -32.25 -17.19
N SER A 237 -6.94 -33.00 -16.47
CA SER A 237 -7.92 -33.93 -17.03
C SER A 237 -9.31 -33.63 -16.49
N SER A 238 -10.33 -34.06 -17.23
CA SER A 238 -11.73 -33.92 -16.79
C SER A 238 -12.02 -34.57 -15.44
N THR A 239 -11.25 -35.59 -15.04
CA THR A 239 -11.39 -36.27 -13.75
C THR A 239 -11.10 -35.36 -12.55
N TYR A 240 -10.17 -34.41 -12.67
CA TYR A 240 -9.71 -33.58 -11.55
C TYR A 240 -10.02 -32.08 -11.75
N GLY A 241 -10.85 -31.77 -12.74
CA GLY A 241 -11.15 -30.40 -13.17
C GLY A 241 -10.29 -29.98 -14.36
N GLN A 242 -10.94 -29.48 -15.41
CA GLN A 242 -10.26 -29.01 -16.62
C GLN A 242 -11.03 -27.84 -17.21
N GLY A 243 -10.31 -26.78 -17.54
CA GLY A 243 -10.84 -25.59 -18.19
C GLY A 243 -10.12 -24.33 -17.75
N ASP A 244 -10.30 -23.25 -18.52
CA ASP A 244 -9.53 -22.01 -18.41
C ASP A 244 -9.57 -21.38 -17.01
N ASN A 245 -10.70 -21.51 -16.32
CA ASN A 245 -10.93 -20.93 -14.99
C ASN A 245 -10.74 -21.93 -13.85
N TYR A 246 -10.27 -23.14 -14.11
CA TYR A 246 -9.87 -24.07 -13.05
C TYR A 246 -8.48 -23.71 -12.53
N PRO A 247 -8.12 -24.03 -11.28
CA PRO A 247 -6.76 -23.86 -10.80
C PRO A 247 -5.79 -24.72 -11.62
N ALA A 248 -4.60 -24.19 -11.87
CA ALA A 248 -3.48 -24.96 -12.34
C ALA A 248 -3.04 -25.92 -11.22
N TYR A 249 -3.08 -27.22 -11.50
CA TYR A 249 -2.65 -28.27 -10.57
C TYR A 249 -1.64 -29.22 -11.21
N SER A 250 -1.12 -30.17 -10.43
CA SER A 250 0.03 -30.99 -10.81
C SER A 250 1.25 -30.12 -11.12
N ILE A 251 1.36 -29.01 -10.39
CA ILE A 251 2.47 -28.05 -10.44
C ILE A 251 3.30 -28.23 -9.17
N SER A 252 4.60 -28.44 -9.34
CA SER A 252 5.54 -28.53 -8.22
C SER A 252 6.02 -27.14 -7.78
N TRP A 253 6.64 -27.05 -6.62
CA TRP A 253 7.24 -25.80 -6.16
C TRP A 253 8.31 -25.30 -7.15
N ASP A 254 9.13 -26.22 -7.68
CA ASP A 254 10.14 -25.90 -8.70
C ASP A 254 9.50 -25.35 -10.00
N ASP A 255 8.35 -25.90 -10.40
CA ASP A 255 7.59 -25.38 -11.54
C ASP A 255 7.02 -23.98 -11.25
N CYS A 256 6.55 -23.73 -10.02
CA CYS A 256 6.11 -22.39 -9.61
C CYS A 256 7.25 -21.37 -9.75
N GLN A 257 8.48 -21.73 -9.36
CA GLN A 257 9.64 -20.84 -9.53
C GLN A 257 9.93 -20.54 -11.01
N ASN A 258 9.82 -21.55 -11.89
CA ASN A 258 9.96 -21.36 -13.33
C ASN A 258 8.86 -20.43 -13.89
N PHE A 259 7.61 -20.63 -13.47
CA PHE A 259 6.49 -19.75 -13.83
C PHE A 259 6.72 -18.32 -13.36
N ILE A 260 7.15 -18.13 -12.11
CA ILE A 260 7.45 -16.81 -11.53
C ILE A 260 8.59 -16.14 -12.29
N ALA A 261 9.65 -16.88 -12.65
CA ALA A 261 10.76 -16.35 -13.43
C ALA A 261 10.28 -15.86 -14.81
N ALA A 262 9.43 -16.64 -15.50
CA ALA A 262 8.83 -16.25 -16.76
C ALA A 262 7.86 -15.06 -16.62
N LEU A 263 7.03 -15.06 -15.59
CA LEU A 263 6.10 -13.96 -15.27
C LEU A 263 6.85 -12.65 -15.01
N ASN A 264 7.97 -12.71 -14.28
CA ASN A 264 8.82 -11.55 -14.02
C ASN A 264 9.51 -11.00 -15.29
N GLN A 265 9.77 -11.84 -16.30
CA GLN A 265 10.32 -11.39 -17.59
C GLN A 265 9.33 -10.51 -18.37
N LEU A 266 8.04 -10.55 -18.05
CA LEU A 266 7.04 -9.65 -18.63
C LEU A 266 7.19 -8.19 -18.15
N GLY A 267 7.96 -7.95 -17.09
CA GLY A 267 8.25 -6.60 -16.60
C GLY A 267 7.06 -5.87 -15.95
N GLN A 268 6.01 -6.60 -15.54
CA GLN A 268 4.79 -6.03 -14.96
C GLN A 268 4.80 -5.96 -13.41
N GLY A 269 5.98 -6.11 -12.80
CA GLY A 269 6.20 -6.08 -11.35
C GLY A 269 7.17 -7.16 -10.89
N THR A 270 7.35 -7.28 -9.58
CA THR A 270 8.10 -8.39 -8.98
C THR A 270 7.13 -9.37 -8.35
N PHE A 271 6.97 -10.51 -9.00
CA PHE A 271 6.15 -11.63 -8.57
C PHE A 271 6.98 -12.67 -7.82
N ARG A 272 6.34 -13.35 -6.87
CA ARG A 272 6.90 -14.47 -6.11
C ARG A 272 5.78 -15.32 -5.50
N LEU A 273 6.13 -16.45 -4.90
CA LEU A 273 5.23 -17.13 -3.97
C LEU A 273 5.04 -16.28 -2.71
N PRO A 274 3.87 -16.34 -2.05
CA PRO A 274 3.71 -15.76 -0.72
C PRO A 274 4.68 -16.44 0.25
N SER A 275 5.15 -15.71 1.26
CA SER A 275 5.63 -16.39 2.47
C SER A 275 4.45 -17.08 3.15
N GLU A 276 4.73 -18.08 3.98
CA GLU A 276 3.70 -18.75 4.75
C GLU A 276 2.97 -17.76 5.68
N ALA A 277 3.72 -16.80 6.24
CA ALA A 277 3.16 -15.75 7.08
C ALA A 277 2.21 -14.83 6.30
N GLU A 278 2.60 -14.40 5.10
CA GLU A 278 1.74 -13.61 4.22
C GLU A 278 0.48 -14.38 3.82
N TRP A 279 0.63 -15.68 3.52
CA TRP A 279 -0.50 -16.54 3.20
C TRP A 279 -1.48 -16.65 4.37
N GLU A 280 -1.01 -16.92 5.59
CA GLU A 280 -1.90 -17.03 6.76
C GLU A 280 -2.57 -15.69 7.08
N TYR A 281 -1.81 -14.59 7.01
CA TYR A 281 -2.33 -13.24 7.23
C TYR A 281 -3.45 -12.91 6.24
N ALA A 282 -3.19 -13.17 4.96
CA ALA A 282 -4.14 -12.94 3.90
C ALA A 282 -5.36 -13.85 4.00
N CYS A 283 -5.18 -15.13 4.38
CA CYS A 283 -6.25 -16.09 4.63
C CYS A 283 -7.15 -15.59 5.76
N ARG A 284 -6.58 -15.23 6.91
CA ARG A 284 -7.30 -14.78 8.10
C ARG A 284 -8.06 -13.47 7.88
N ALA A 285 -7.52 -12.58 7.05
CA ALA A 285 -8.13 -11.28 6.73
C ALA A 285 -8.61 -10.51 7.98
N GLY A 286 -7.79 -10.50 9.02
CA GLY A 286 -8.07 -9.82 10.30
C GLY A 286 -8.76 -10.67 11.38
N THR A 287 -9.18 -11.90 11.07
CA THR A 287 -9.79 -12.81 12.06
C THR A 287 -8.75 -13.61 12.84
N THR A 288 -9.12 -14.06 14.05
CA THR A 288 -8.31 -14.98 14.88
C THR A 288 -8.95 -16.36 15.02
N THR A 289 -10.07 -16.59 14.33
CA THR A 289 -10.87 -17.82 14.35
C THR A 289 -10.25 -18.94 13.50
N ARG A 290 -10.86 -20.13 13.52
CA ARG A 290 -10.43 -21.27 12.69
C ARG A 290 -10.47 -20.96 11.19
N PHE A 291 -11.47 -20.22 10.76
CA PHE A 291 -11.68 -19.81 9.38
C PHE A 291 -11.85 -18.30 9.30
N SER A 292 -11.67 -17.74 8.10
CA SER A 292 -11.79 -16.28 7.86
C SER A 292 -13.21 -15.73 8.03
N PHE A 293 -14.20 -16.62 8.10
CA PHE A 293 -15.61 -16.32 8.31
C PHE A 293 -16.10 -16.65 9.73
N GLY A 294 -15.19 -17.00 10.65
CA GLY A 294 -15.50 -17.34 12.02
C GLY A 294 -15.20 -18.79 12.38
N ASP A 295 -15.70 -19.21 13.53
CA ASP A 295 -15.66 -20.62 13.95
C ASP A 295 -16.84 -21.36 13.33
N SER A 296 -16.52 -22.25 12.40
CA SER A 296 -17.46 -23.07 11.66
C SER A 296 -18.25 -24.03 12.55
N ASN A 297 -19.48 -24.37 12.12
CA ASN A 297 -20.27 -25.46 12.69
C ASN A 297 -19.87 -26.87 12.19
N CYS A 298 -18.85 -26.99 11.33
CA CYS A 298 -18.29 -28.29 10.96
C CYS A 298 -17.74 -28.99 12.21
N SER A 299 -17.83 -30.32 12.24
CA SER A 299 -17.14 -31.12 13.26
C SER A 299 -15.75 -31.53 12.77
N PRO A 300 -14.75 -31.63 13.66
CA PRO A 300 -13.42 -32.06 13.28
C PRO A 300 -13.46 -33.49 12.72
N GLY A 301 -12.90 -33.69 11.54
CA GLY A 301 -12.82 -35.01 10.88
C GLY A 301 -14.12 -35.47 10.19
N GLU A 302 -15.20 -34.69 10.30
CA GLU A 302 -16.44 -34.97 9.57
C GLU A 302 -16.38 -34.44 8.14
N SER A 303 -17.18 -35.08 7.30
CA SER A 303 -17.27 -34.91 5.86
C SER A 303 -18.67 -34.52 5.39
N THR A 304 -19.46 -33.95 6.28
CA THR A 304 -20.84 -33.55 5.99
C THR A 304 -20.95 -32.05 5.78
N SER A 305 -21.96 -31.64 5.01
CA SER A 305 -22.28 -30.24 4.76
C SER A 305 -22.32 -29.40 6.05
N CYS A 306 -21.67 -28.25 6.01
CA CYS A 306 -21.57 -27.25 7.06
C CYS A 306 -21.34 -25.87 6.44
N ASP A 307 -21.25 -24.81 7.26
CA ASP A 307 -21.09 -23.44 6.76
C ASP A 307 -19.82 -23.20 5.91
N LEU A 308 -18.80 -24.06 6.05
CA LEU A 308 -17.62 -24.12 5.18
C LEU A 308 -17.98 -24.30 3.69
N ASP A 309 -19.13 -24.90 3.37
CA ASP A 309 -19.62 -25.06 1.99
C ASP A 309 -19.81 -23.74 1.24
N ASN A 310 -19.98 -22.64 1.96
CA ASN A 310 -20.11 -21.32 1.34
C ASN A 310 -18.76 -20.73 0.93
N TYR A 311 -17.66 -21.24 1.48
CA TYR A 311 -16.33 -20.62 1.38
C TYR A 311 -15.28 -21.53 0.74
N ALA A 312 -15.50 -22.85 0.72
CA ALA A 312 -14.52 -23.81 0.24
C ALA A 312 -15.10 -24.89 -0.65
N TRP A 313 -14.27 -25.35 -1.58
CA TRP A 313 -14.39 -26.69 -2.17
C TRP A 313 -13.56 -27.65 -1.32
N TRP A 314 -14.20 -28.62 -0.70
CA TRP A 314 -13.59 -29.52 0.28
C TRP A 314 -14.35 -30.85 0.30
N PHE A 315 -13.89 -31.83 1.09
CA PHE A 315 -14.46 -33.18 1.07
C PHE A 315 -15.99 -33.20 1.19
N GLY A 316 -16.56 -32.39 2.09
CA GLY A 316 -18.01 -32.40 2.34
C GLY A 316 -18.89 -31.93 1.18
N ASN A 317 -18.29 -31.34 0.14
CA ASN A 317 -18.98 -30.95 -1.09
C ASN A 317 -18.24 -31.37 -2.37
N SER A 318 -17.30 -32.31 -2.27
CA SER A 318 -16.76 -33.03 -3.41
C SER A 318 -17.65 -34.22 -3.73
N GLY A 319 -17.95 -34.43 -5.01
CA GLY A 319 -18.65 -35.65 -5.43
C GLY A 319 -17.79 -36.90 -5.22
N ASP A 320 -18.39 -38.08 -5.38
CA ASP A 320 -17.67 -39.36 -5.31
C ASP A 320 -16.63 -39.49 -6.44
N TYR A 321 -15.61 -40.35 -6.24
CA TYR A 321 -14.63 -40.66 -7.28
C TYR A 321 -15.31 -41.07 -8.59
N GLY A 322 -14.96 -40.37 -9.68
CA GLY A 322 -15.51 -40.61 -11.01
C GLY A 322 -16.83 -39.88 -11.30
N SER A 323 -17.41 -39.17 -10.33
CA SER A 323 -18.50 -38.23 -10.58
C SER A 323 -18.01 -36.96 -11.26
N ALA A 324 -18.92 -36.22 -11.91
CA ALA A 324 -18.61 -34.91 -12.52
C ALA A 324 -18.19 -33.86 -11.48
N ASP A 325 -18.57 -34.07 -10.21
CA ASP A 325 -18.26 -33.18 -9.09
C ASP A 325 -16.98 -33.57 -8.35
N TYR A 326 -16.28 -34.62 -8.79
CA TYR A 326 -14.94 -34.96 -8.29
C TYR A 326 -13.88 -34.01 -8.84
N GLY A 327 -12.83 -33.73 -8.07
CA GLY A 327 -11.75 -32.83 -8.50
C GLY A 327 -11.91 -31.37 -8.08
N SER A 328 -10.93 -30.56 -8.50
CA SER A 328 -10.95 -29.11 -8.32
C SER A 328 -12.16 -28.48 -9.02
N LYS A 329 -12.45 -27.23 -8.69
CA LYS A 329 -13.57 -26.46 -9.24
C LYS A 329 -13.06 -25.14 -9.81
N PRO A 330 -13.84 -24.46 -10.66
CA PRO A 330 -13.48 -23.13 -11.13
C PRO A 330 -13.17 -22.21 -9.94
N VAL A 331 -12.09 -21.46 -10.05
CA VAL A 331 -11.67 -20.51 -9.02
C VAL A 331 -12.73 -19.43 -8.83
N GLY A 332 -12.81 -18.87 -7.63
CA GLY A 332 -13.76 -17.81 -7.29
C GLY A 332 -15.22 -18.27 -7.23
N GLY A 333 -15.46 -19.58 -7.17
CA GLY A 333 -16.81 -20.17 -7.15
C GLY A 333 -17.53 -20.11 -5.80
N LYS A 334 -16.83 -19.71 -4.74
CA LYS A 334 -17.32 -19.59 -3.35
C LYS A 334 -17.21 -18.14 -2.85
N LEU A 335 -17.66 -17.88 -1.62
CA LEU A 335 -17.55 -16.55 -1.02
C LEU A 335 -16.08 -16.20 -0.71
N PRO A 336 -15.65 -14.94 -0.96
CA PRO A 336 -14.32 -14.49 -0.58
C PRO A 336 -14.23 -14.20 0.92
N ASN A 337 -12.99 -14.06 1.42
CA ASN A 337 -12.75 -13.51 2.76
C ASN A 337 -12.84 -11.97 2.78
N ALA A 338 -12.61 -11.36 3.95
CA ALA A 338 -12.75 -9.91 4.14
C ALA A 338 -11.74 -9.05 3.34
N PHE A 339 -10.65 -9.64 2.84
CA PHE A 339 -9.73 -8.97 1.92
C PHE A 339 -10.16 -9.12 0.46
N GLY A 340 -11.13 -9.97 0.13
CA GLY A 340 -11.57 -10.21 -1.24
C GLY A 340 -10.83 -11.35 -1.94
N LEU A 341 -10.13 -12.21 -1.17
CA LEU A 341 -9.47 -13.40 -1.68
C LEU A 341 -10.41 -14.60 -1.65
N TYR A 342 -10.38 -15.40 -2.70
CA TYR A 342 -11.20 -16.60 -2.87
C TYR A 342 -10.38 -17.87 -2.64
N ASP A 343 -11.09 -18.95 -2.34
CA ASP A 343 -10.56 -20.32 -2.25
C ASP A 343 -9.47 -20.54 -1.18
N MET A 344 -9.28 -19.59 -0.27
CA MET A 344 -8.27 -19.67 0.82
C MET A 344 -8.47 -20.83 1.81
N HIS A 345 -9.56 -21.59 1.69
CA HIS A 345 -9.96 -22.67 2.61
C HIS A 345 -10.21 -24.01 1.88
N GLY A 346 -9.81 -24.15 0.61
CA GLY A 346 -9.96 -25.41 -0.11
C GLY A 346 -9.57 -25.31 -1.59
N ASN A 347 -10.20 -26.12 -2.43
CA ASN A 347 -9.92 -26.26 -3.86
C ASN A 347 -8.57 -26.92 -4.16
N VAL A 348 -7.43 -26.25 -4.04
CA VAL A 348 -6.11 -26.87 -4.15
C VAL A 348 -5.15 -26.36 -3.08
N TYR A 349 -4.21 -27.21 -2.67
CA TYR A 349 -3.08 -26.77 -1.86
C TYR A 349 -2.32 -25.70 -2.60
N GLU A 350 -1.80 -24.74 -1.85
CA GLU A 350 -1.03 -23.64 -2.40
C GLU A 350 0.39 -23.63 -1.85
N TRP A 351 1.36 -23.71 -2.76
CA TRP A 351 2.77 -23.58 -2.42
C TRP A 351 3.09 -22.21 -1.81
N CYS A 352 3.84 -22.22 -0.72
CA CYS A 352 4.49 -21.04 -0.15
C CYS A 352 5.99 -21.10 -0.40
N GLN A 353 6.67 -19.96 -0.26
CA GLN A 353 8.10 -19.86 -0.46
C GLN A 353 8.89 -20.68 0.58
N ASP A 354 8.42 -20.70 1.83
CA ASP A 354 9.09 -21.21 3.02
C ASP A 354 9.51 -22.69 2.95
N TYR A 355 10.64 -22.99 3.59
CA TYR A 355 10.98 -24.37 3.94
C TYR A 355 10.12 -24.86 5.10
N TRP A 356 9.80 -26.15 5.09
CA TRP A 356 9.07 -26.77 6.19
C TRP A 356 9.90 -26.84 7.46
N HIS A 357 9.26 -26.42 8.56
CA HIS A 357 9.75 -26.56 9.93
C HIS A 357 8.64 -27.17 10.79
N ASP A 358 9.00 -28.06 11.72
CA ASP A 358 8.06 -28.85 12.55
C ASP A 358 7.25 -28.01 13.57
N GLY A 359 7.45 -26.69 13.58
CA GLY A 359 6.76 -25.71 14.40
C GLY A 359 7.33 -24.32 14.14
N TYR A 360 6.82 -23.33 14.87
CA TYR A 360 7.19 -21.92 14.75
C TYR A 360 8.25 -21.46 15.76
N SER A 361 8.91 -22.40 16.46
CA SER A 361 10.00 -22.04 17.37
C SER A 361 11.18 -21.47 16.58
N GLY A 362 11.39 -20.16 16.68
CA GLY A 362 12.41 -19.44 15.91
C GLY A 362 11.95 -18.93 14.55
N ALA A 363 10.63 -18.94 14.29
CA ALA A 363 10.07 -18.38 13.07
C ALA A 363 10.35 -16.87 12.92
N PRO A 364 10.54 -16.36 11.70
CA PRO A 364 10.59 -14.93 11.45
C PRO A 364 9.30 -14.21 11.88
N SER A 365 9.44 -13.02 12.45
CA SER A 365 8.32 -12.23 12.97
C SER A 365 7.96 -11.02 12.09
N ASP A 366 8.54 -10.90 10.90
CA ASP A 366 8.46 -9.75 10.00
C ASP A 366 7.90 -10.10 8.60
N GLY A 367 7.24 -11.25 8.49
CA GLY A 367 6.49 -11.66 7.30
C GLY A 367 7.36 -12.22 6.17
N ILE A 368 8.67 -12.28 6.33
CA ILE A 368 9.57 -12.87 5.34
C ILE A 368 9.44 -14.40 5.33
N ALA A 369 9.78 -15.02 4.20
CA ALA A 369 9.82 -16.47 4.09
C ALA A 369 10.93 -17.08 4.96
N TRP A 370 10.62 -18.15 5.67
CA TRP A 370 11.54 -18.90 6.49
C TRP A 370 12.39 -19.86 5.65
N GLU A 371 13.50 -19.33 5.14
CA GLU A 371 14.41 -20.04 4.23
C GLU A 371 15.61 -20.72 4.93
N LEU A 372 15.78 -20.51 6.24
CA LEU A 372 16.91 -21.06 7.01
C LEU A 372 16.50 -21.58 8.39
N PRO A 373 16.95 -22.78 8.79
CA PRO A 373 17.73 -23.72 8.00
C PRO A 373 16.93 -24.31 6.83
N ALA A 374 17.63 -24.74 5.78
CA ALA A 374 16.98 -25.39 4.64
C ALA A 374 16.37 -26.75 5.04
N SER A 375 15.27 -27.12 4.38
CA SER A 375 14.55 -28.38 4.58
C SER A 375 14.40 -29.12 3.26
N SER A 376 14.11 -30.42 3.30
CA SER A 376 13.80 -31.22 2.09
C SER A 376 12.38 -30.99 1.56
N ALA A 377 11.56 -30.24 2.29
CA ALA A 377 10.16 -29.98 1.96
C ALA A 377 9.85 -28.48 2.00
N ARG A 378 8.88 -28.06 1.19
CA ARG A 378 8.33 -26.71 1.13
C ARG A 378 6.93 -26.69 1.70
N VAL A 379 6.51 -25.55 2.24
CA VAL A 379 5.20 -25.39 2.86
C VAL A 379 4.09 -25.35 1.81
N CYS A 380 2.97 -26.01 2.12
CA CYS A 380 1.69 -25.90 1.41
C CYS A 380 0.58 -25.45 2.38
N ARG A 381 -0.39 -24.68 1.89
CA ARG A 381 -1.50 -24.12 2.68
C ARG A 381 -2.84 -24.32 1.98
N GLY A 382 -3.96 -24.01 2.66
CA GLY A 382 -5.30 -23.93 2.05
C GLY A 382 -6.11 -25.22 2.00
N ASN A 383 -5.46 -26.40 2.02
CA ASN A 383 -6.09 -27.69 1.76
C ASN A 383 -6.60 -27.83 0.32
N TYR A 384 -7.34 -28.90 0.01
CA TYR A 384 -7.81 -29.16 -1.35
C TYR A 384 -9.25 -29.67 -1.38
N TRP A 385 -9.79 -29.82 -2.58
CA TRP A 385 -11.17 -30.19 -2.86
C TRP A 385 -11.64 -31.49 -2.21
N HIS A 386 -10.75 -32.38 -1.77
CA HIS A 386 -11.10 -33.63 -1.06
C HIS A 386 -10.47 -33.72 0.33
N GLY A 387 -10.06 -32.57 0.89
CA GLY A 387 -9.53 -32.48 2.24
C GLY A 387 -10.65 -32.31 3.27
N SER A 388 -10.42 -32.79 4.50
CA SER A 388 -11.37 -32.60 5.61
C SER A 388 -11.38 -31.16 6.12
N ALA A 389 -12.43 -30.78 6.86
CA ALA A 389 -12.56 -29.44 7.44
C ALA A 389 -11.37 -29.05 8.35
N ILE A 390 -10.69 -30.03 8.95
CA ILE A 390 -9.48 -29.82 9.77
C ILE A 390 -8.37 -29.14 8.97
N GLY A 391 -8.17 -29.57 7.72
CA GLY A 391 -7.13 -29.02 6.87
C GLY A 391 -7.49 -27.65 6.28
N CYS A 392 -8.78 -27.33 6.20
CA CYS A 392 -9.28 -26.08 5.62
C CYS A 392 -9.11 -24.87 6.55
N ARG A 393 -8.66 -25.06 7.79
CA ARG A 393 -8.44 -23.96 8.74
C ARG A 393 -7.32 -23.03 8.27
N SER A 394 -7.39 -21.76 8.64
CA SER A 394 -6.34 -20.77 8.35
C SER A 394 -4.97 -21.19 8.88
N ALA A 395 -4.92 -21.86 10.04
CA ALA A 395 -3.68 -22.28 10.67
C ALA A 395 -3.11 -23.61 10.13
N ALA A 396 -3.90 -24.42 9.41
CA ALA A 396 -3.47 -25.77 9.02
C ALA A 396 -2.34 -25.73 7.97
N ARG A 397 -1.17 -26.27 8.32
CA ARG A 397 0.03 -26.23 7.48
C ARG A 397 0.36 -27.60 6.97
N TYR A 398 0.73 -27.73 5.70
CA TYR A 398 1.17 -28.97 5.06
C TYR A 398 2.55 -28.77 4.44
N ASN A 399 3.14 -29.86 3.96
CA ASN A 399 4.38 -29.80 3.19
C ASN A 399 4.44 -30.90 2.15
N SER A 400 5.32 -30.72 1.18
CA SER A 400 5.68 -31.72 0.19
C SER A 400 7.08 -31.44 -0.34
N SER A 401 7.70 -32.42 -1.00
CA SER A 401 9.00 -32.19 -1.65
C SER A 401 8.85 -31.16 -2.77
N PRO A 402 9.87 -30.32 -3.03
CA PRO A 402 9.75 -29.23 -3.99
C PRO A 402 9.48 -29.68 -5.44
N ASP A 403 9.77 -30.93 -5.78
CA ASP A 403 9.55 -31.58 -7.07
C ASP A 403 8.20 -32.32 -7.17
N PHE A 404 7.43 -32.38 -6.08
CA PHE A 404 6.17 -33.12 -6.01
C PHE A 404 5.09 -32.46 -6.87
N ARG A 405 4.43 -33.25 -7.71
CA ARG A 405 3.28 -32.85 -8.54
C ARG A 405 2.08 -33.72 -8.21
N HIS A 406 0.95 -33.11 -7.87
CA HIS A 406 -0.29 -33.84 -7.64
C HIS A 406 -1.52 -33.06 -8.10
N SER A 407 -2.63 -33.76 -8.38
CA SER A 407 -3.90 -33.15 -8.83
C SER A 407 -4.60 -32.26 -7.80
N SER A 408 -3.97 -32.09 -6.63
CA SER A 408 -4.42 -31.23 -5.54
C SER A 408 -3.44 -30.13 -5.20
N THR A 409 -2.33 -29.97 -5.92
CA THR A 409 -1.29 -28.96 -5.63
C THR A 409 -1.22 -27.92 -6.74
N GLY A 410 -1.53 -26.68 -6.39
CA GLY A 410 -1.40 -25.47 -7.20
C GLY A 410 -0.69 -24.37 -6.41
N PHE A 411 -0.96 -23.11 -6.75
CA PHE A 411 -0.37 -21.96 -6.09
C PHE A 411 -1.11 -20.68 -6.44
N ARG A 412 -0.89 -19.64 -5.63
CA ARG A 412 -1.15 -18.24 -6.00
C ARG A 412 0.13 -17.43 -5.90
N VAL A 413 0.16 -16.29 -6.57
CA VAL A 413 1.32 -15.39 -6.57
C VAL A 413 1.04 -14.15 -5.73
N VAL A 414 2.10 -13.55 -5.22
CA VAL A 414 2.09 -12.19 -4.71
C VAL A 414 2.98 -11.30 -5.57
N ARG A 415 2.68 -10.01 -5.56
CA ARG A 415 3.41 -8.96 -6.27
C ARG A 415 3.73 -7.85 -5.29
N THR A 416 5.01 -7.52 -5.14
CA THR A 416 5.42 -6.32 -4.41
C THR A 416 5.39 -5.11 -5.34
N PRO A 417 4.98 -3.91 -4.87
CA PRO A 417 4.91 -2.68 -5.65
C PRO A 417 6.17 -2.38 -6.46
#